data_AF-A0A9E3BHX8-F1
#
_entry.id   AF-A0A9E3BHX8-F1
#
_cell.length_a   1.000
_cell.length_b   1.000
_cell.length_c   1.000
_cell.angle_alpha   90.00
_cell.angle_beta   90.00
_cell.angle_gamma   90.00
#
_symmetry.space_group_name_H-M   'P 1'
#
loop_
_entity.id
_entity.type
_entity.pdbx_description
1 polymer ?
#
loop_
_entity_poly.entity_id
_entity_poly.type
_entity_poly.pdbx_seq_one_letter_code
_entity_poly.pdbx_strand_id
1 'polypeptide(L)'
;MRVIAAESTELFVGPPDAPLQLARVTISDATEPALIRVDGDGLSGELLARSGQGFVEVPVAVEHGVVGQRRAARVHAPGSTAEFAFTIAEPGWTMFMISHFHYDPVWWNTQGGYTSLWTEDPPGNCRQTNGFELVHAHLEMARREPEYKFVL
;
A
#
# COMPACT_ATOMS: atom_id res chain seq x y z
N MET A 1 -20.66 -8.28 -19.07
CA MET A 1 -19.86 -7.28 -18.34
C MET A 1 -20.19 -5.89 -18.85
N ARG A 2 -20.47 -4.96 -17.95
CA ARG A 2 -20.79 -3.56 -18.28
C ARG A 2 -19.98 -2.63 -17.38
N VAL A 3 -19.42 -1.57 -17.93
CA VAL A 3 -18.77 -0.51 -17.15
C VAL A 3 -19.85 0.41 -16.58
N ILE A 4 -19.87 0.57 -15.25
CA ILE A 4 -20.78 1.46 -14.54
C ILE A 4 -20.14 2.84 -14.36
N ALA A 5 -18.87 2.86 -13.94
CA ALA A 5 -18.12 4.07 -13.67
C ALA A 5 -16.62 3.81 -13.82
N ALA A 6 -15.87 4.87 -14.08
CA ALA A 6 -14.41 4.86 -14.08
C ALA A 6 -13.88 6.15 -13.45
N GLU A 7 -12.86 6.04 -12.62
CA GLU A 7 -12.25 7.16 -11.91
C GLU A 7 -10.73 6.98 -11.80
N SER A 8 -9.99 8.09 -11.86
CA SER A 8 -8.57 8.11 -11.49
C SER A 8 -8.43 8.04 -9.97
N THR A 9 -7.45 7.29 -9.48
CA THR A 9 -7.09 7.23 -8.06
C THR A 9 -5.73 7.87 -7.80
N GLU A 10 -5.36 8.05 -6.53
CA GLU A 10 -4.01 8.44 -6.11
C GLU A 10 -3.16 7.22 -5.70
N LEU A 11 -3.53 6.04 -6.18
CA LEU A 11 -2.84 4.77 -5.89
C LEU A 11 -1.94 4.39 -7.06
N PHE A 12 -0.81 3.77 -6.73
CA PHE A 12 0.22 3.39 -7.70
C PHE A 12 0.70 1.97 -7.44
N VAL A 13 1.09 1.30 -8.53
CA VAL A 13 1.77 0.00 -8.52
C VAL A 13 2.98 0.04 -9.45
N GLY A 14 3.78 -1.03 -9.46
CA GLY A 14 4.99 -1.09 -10.25
C GLY A 14 6.23 -0.61 -9.47
N PRO A 15 7.39 -0.55 -10.14
CA PRO A 15 8.63 -0.16 -9.50
C PRO A 15 8.67 1.36 -9.26
N PRO A 16 9.45 1.85 -8.27
CA PRO A 16 9.50 3.28 -7.92
C PRO A 16 9.91 4.23 -9.07
N ASP A 17 10.66 3.73 -10.06
CA ASP A 17 11.14 4.47 -11.22
C ASP A 17 10.18 4.43 -12.42
N ALA A 18 9.17 3.55 -12.38
CA ALA A 18 8.12 3.47 -13.40
C ALA A 18 6.74 3.18 -12.76
N PRO A 19 6.23 4.10 -11.91
CA PRO A 19 4.96 3.91 -11.23
C PRO A 19 3.80 3.97 -12.23
N LEU A 20 2.88 3.01 -12.12
CA LEU A 20 1.64 2.96 -12.87
C LEU A 20 0.50 3.40 -11.97
N GLN A 21 -0.24 4.44 -12.37
CA GLN A 21 -1.36 4.96 -11.60
C GLN A 21 -2.58 4.07 -11.80
N LEU A 22 -3.30 3.73 -10.74
CA LEU A 22 -4.48 2.87 -10.82
C LEU A 22 -5.72 3.68 -11.25
N ALA A 23 -6.37 3.25 -12.33
CA ALA A 23 -7.74 3.62 -12.65
C ALA A 23 -8.71 2.61 -12.01
N ARG A 24 -9.65 3.07 -11.19
CA ARG A 24 -10.70 2.20 -10.67
C ARG A 24 -11.85 2.16 -11.66
N VAL A 25 -12.21 0.95 -12.08
CA VAL A 25 -13.31 0.68 -13.01
C VAL A 25 -14.36 -0.15 -12.29
N THR A 26 -15.53 0.43 -12.04
CA THR A 26 -16.68 -0.27 -11.47
C THR A 26 -17.41 -1.00 -12.58
N ILE A 27 -17.65 -2.29 -12.39
CA ILE A 27 -18.23 -3.18 -13.40
C ILE A 27 -19.42 -3.97 -12.83
N SER A 28 -20.40 -4.26 -13.69
CA SER A 28 -21.47 -5.22 -13.41
C SER A 28 -21.41 -6.39 -14.39
N ASP A 29 -22.13 -7.46 -14.07
CA ASP A 29 -22.34 -8.61 -14.96
C ASP A 29 -21.01 -9.23 -15.44
N ALA A 30 -20.02 -9.25 -14.54
CA ALA A 30 -18.72 -9.88 -14.73
C ALA A 30 -18.84 -11.40 -14.53
N THR A 31 -19.53 -12.09 -15.44
CA THR A 31 -19.77 -13.53 -15.33
C THR A 31 -18.58 -14.38 -15.79
N GLU A 32 -17.78 -13.85 -16.71
CA GLU A 32 -16.58 -14.48 -17.26
C GLU A 32 -15.38 -13.52 -17.15
N PRO A 33 -14.13 -14.05 -17.12
CA PRO A 33 -12.95 -13.20 -17.20
C PRO A 33 -12.93 -12.38 -18.48
N ALA A 34 -12.54 -11.11 -18.37
CA ALA A 34 -12.54 -10.19 -19.51
C ALA A 34 -11.41 -9.19 -19.43
N LEU A 35 -10.81 -8.88 -20.58
CA LEU A 35 -9.79 -7.84 -20.68
C LEU A 35 -10.47 -6.46 -20.58
N ILE A 36 -10.01 -5.66 -19.62
CA ILE A 36 -10.39 -4.26 -19.46
C ILE A 36 -9.19 -3.41 -19.87
N ARG A 37 -9.41 -2.50 -20.82
CA ARG A 37 -8.38 -1.60 -21.35
C ARG A 37 -8.73 -0.16 -21.05
N VAL A 38 -7.76 0.61 -20.59
CA VAL A 38 -7.85 2.06 -20.42
C VAL A 38 -6.94 2.72 -21.44
N ASP A 39 -7.47 3.63 -22.24
CA ASP A 39 -6.69 4.44 -23.19
C ASP A 39 -7.04 5.91 -23.14
N GLY A 40 -6.15 6.75 -23.68
CA GLY A 40 -6.31 8.19 -23.78
C GLY A 40 -5.03 8.83 -24.32
N ASP A 41 -4.99 10.16 -24.33
CA ASP A 41 -3.80 10.91 -24.74
C ASP A 41 -2.61 10.62 -23.80
N GLY A 42 -1.63 9.84 -24.27
CA GLY A 42 -0.51 9.35 -23.45
C GLY A 42 -0.94 8.49 -22.25
N LEU A 43 -2.11 7.85 -22.32
CA LEU A 43 -2.60 6.93 -21.29
C LEU A 43 -2.78 5.53 -21.89
N SER A 44 -2.20 4.52 -21.24
CA SER A 44 -2.37 3.13 -21.65
C SER A 44 -2.32 2.18 -20.48
N GLY A 45 -3.32 1.31 -20.35
CA GLY A 45 -3.35 0.29 -19.32
C GLY A 45 -4.29 -0.85 -19.70
N GLU A 46 -4.01 -2.05 -19.20
CA GLU A 46 -4.92 -3.18 -19.33
C GLU A 46 -4.82 -4.14 -18.15
N LEU A 47 -5.92 -4.82 -17.87
CA LEU A 47 -6.01 -5.83 -16.82
C LEU A 47 -7.07 -6.87 -17.18
N LEU A 48 -6.77 -8.15 -16.94
CA LEU A 48 -7.77 -9.21 -17.00
C LEU A 48 -8.62 -9.21 -15.72
N ALA A 49 -9.85 -8.70 -15.82
CA ALA A 49 -10.84 -8.80 -14.76
C ALA A 49 -11.29 -10.26 -14.59
N ARG A 50 -11.46 -10.69 -13.33
CA ARG A 50 -11.97 -12.02 -12.98
C ARG A 50 -13.49 -11.98 -12.83
N SER A 51 -14.11 -13.15 -12.93
CA SER A 51 -15.55 -13.31 -12.67
C SER A 51 -15.90 -12.93 -11.21
N GLY A 52 -17.07 -12.33 -11.02
CA GLY A 52 -17.62 -11.97 -9.71
C GLY A 52 -17.07 -10.67 -9.09
N GLN A 53 -16.19 -9.94 -9.78
CA GLN A 53 -15.68 -8.66 -9.28
C GLN A 53 -16.69 -7.52 -9.52
N GLY A 54 -16.88 -6.65 -8.52
CA GLY A 54 -17.68 -5.41 -8.65
C GLY A 54 -16.87 -4.20 -9.12
N PHE A 55 -15.55 -4.27 -9.00
CA PHE A 55 -14.62 -3.30 -9.58
C PHE A 55 -13.27 -3.96 -9.84
N VAL A 56 -12.47 -3.32 -10.69
CA VAL A 56 -11.05 -3.63 -10.87
C VAL A 56 -10.22 -2.35 -10.83
N GLU A 57 -8.93 -2.50 -10.57
CA GLU A 57 -7.96 -1.41 -10.61
C GLU A 57 -6.98 -1.70 -11.74
N VAL A 58 -7.08 -0.91 -12.82
CA VAL A 58 -6.26 -1.06 -14.01
C VAL A 58 -5.01 -0.19 -13.86
N PRO A 59 -3.80 -0.76 -13.89
CA PRO A 59 -2.57 0.02 -13.93
C PRO A 59 -2.46 0.78 -15.25
N VAL A 60 -2.33 2.10 -15.18
CA VAL A 60 -2.24 3.00 -16.33
C VAL A 60 -0.86 3.64 -16.37
N ALA A 61 -0.14 3.40 -17.45
CA ALA A 61 1.06 4.16 -17.79
C ALA A 61 0.65 5.55 -18.28
N VAL A 62 1.36 6.57 -17.78
CA VAL A 62 1.12 7.97 -18.11
C VAL A 62 2.37 8.56 -18.76
N GLU A 63 2.29 8.84 -20.06
CA GLU A 63 3.37 9.47 -20.79
C GLU A 63 3.35 10.99 -20.60
N HIS A 64 4.53 11.57 -20.33
CA HIS A 64 4.74 13.02 -20.17
C HIS A 64 3.72 13.65 -19.20
N GLY A 65 3.45 12.98 -18.08
CA GLY A 65 2.40 13.38 -17.14
C GLY A 65 2.71 14.69 -16.43
N VAL A 66 1.70 15.56 -16.32
CA VAL A 66 1.76 16.76 -15.49
C VAL A 66 0.82 16.56 -14.31
N VAL A 67 1.35 16.60 -13.09
CA VAL A 67 0.57 16.40 -11.86
C VAL A 67 -0.63 17.37 -11.82
N GLY A 68 -1.81 16.84 -11.52
CA GLY A 68 -3.08 17.56 -11.48
C GLY A 68 -3.73 17.79 -12.85
N GLN A 69 -3.05 17.49 -13.97
CA GLN A 69 -3.63 17.58 -15.31
C GLN A 69 -4.74 16.54 -15.45
N ARG A 70 -5.86 16.95 -16.05
CA ARG A 70 -6.95 16.05 -16.44
C ARG A 70 -6.84 15.73 -17.92
N ARG A 71 -6.80 14.44 -18.26
CA ARG A 71 -6.85 13.95 -19.65
C ARG A 71 -8.14 13.17 -19.88
N ALA A 72 -8.66 13.24 -21.10
CA ALA A 72 -9.77 12.38 -21.50
C ALA A 72 -9.27 10.94 -21.61
N ALA A 73 -9.95 10.04 -20.94
CA ALA A 73 -9.65 8.61 -20.95
C ALA A 73 -10.92 7.82 -21.26
N ARG A 74 -10.73 6.62 -21.79
CA ARG A 74 -11.80 5.68 -22.12
C ARG A 74 -11.47 4.32 -21.57
N VAL A 75 -12.45 3.72 -20.93
CA VAL A 75 -12.41 2.33 -20.51
C VAL A 75 -13.16 1.49 -21.54
N HIS A 76 -12.56 0.38 -21.94
CA HIS A 76 -13.11 -0.60 -22.84
C HIS A 76 -13.22 -1.93 -22.11
N ALA A 77 -14.44 -2.45 -22.03
CA ALA A 77 -14.76 -3.81 -21.64
C ALA A 77 -15.56 -4.47 -22.78
N PRO A 78 -15.72 -5.81 -22.79
CA PRO A 78 -16.47 -6.48 -23.86
C PRO A 78 -17.89 -5.92 -23.99
N GLY A 79 -18.18 -5.28 -25.14
CA GLY A 79 -19.48 -4.69 -25.44
C GLY A 79 -19.84 -3.44 -24.62
N SER A 80 -18.89 -2.84 -23.89
CA SER A 80 -19.13 -1.65 -23.07
C SER A 80 -17.93 -0.71 -23.08
N THR A 81 -18.17 0.55 -23.42
CA THR A 81 -17.18 1.63 -23.36
C THR A 81 -17.72 2.76 -22.50
N ALA A 82 -16.86 3.37 -21.69
CA ALA A 82 -17.19 4.54 -20.88
C ALA A 82 -16.05 5.55 -20.93
N GLU A 83 -16.40 6.83 -21.05
CA GLU A 83 -15.44 7.93 -20.97
C GLU A 83 -15.34 8.45 -19.54
N PHE A 84 -14.15 8.89 -19.14
CA PHE A 84 -13.94 9.55 -17.86
C PHE A 84 -12.76 10.52 -17.95
N ALA A 85 -12.70 11.44 -16.99
CA ALA A 85 -11.54 12.30 -16.82
C ALA A 85 -10.51 11.60 -15.94
N PHE A 86 -9.34 11.32 -16.49
CA PHE A 86 -8.21 10.78 -15.73
C PHE A 86 -7.36 11.94 -15.21
N THR A 87 -7.33 12.13 -13.90
CA THR A 87 -6.47 13.13 -13.25
C THR A 87 -5.11 12.49 -12.97
N ILE A 88 -4.05 13.05 -13.51
CA ILE A 88 -2.68 12.57 -13.28
C ILE A 88 -2.31 12.89 -11.84
N ALA A 89 -2.18 11.87 -11.02
CA ALA A 89 -1.79 12.01 -9.62
C ALA A 89 -0.25 12.11 -9.52
N GLU A 90 0.23 12.72 -8.44
CA GLU A 90 1.64 12.66 -8.09
C GLU A 90 1.96 11.23 -7.62
N PRO A 91 2.91 10.50 -8.26
CA PRO A 91 3.34 9.21 -7.76
C PRO A 91 3.85 9.36 -6.32
N GLY A 92 3.13 8.71 -5.40
CA GLY A 92 3.19 9.00 -3.97
C GLY A 92 4.54 8.71 -3.31
N TRP A 93 4.65 9.21 -2.08
CA TRP A 93 5.83 9.04 -1.23
C TRP A 93 5.86 7.62 -0.67
N THR A 94 7.01 6.95 -0.74
CA THR A 94 7.17 5.66 -0.05
C THR A 94 7.43 5.90 1.44
N MET A 95 6.49 5.49 2.29
CA MET A 95 6.67 5.51 3.74
C MET A 95 7.34 4.22 4.20
N PHE A 96 8.58 4.32 4.71
CA PHE A 96 9.25 3.22 5.37
C PHE A 96 8.94 3.26 6.87
N MET A 97 8.14 2.31 7.35
CA MET A 97 7.89 2.14 8.79
C MET A 97 9.02 1.30 9.41
N ILE A 98 9.94 1.97 10.10
CA ILE A 98 11.10 1.32 10.72
C ILE A 98 10.82 1.07 12.20
N SER A 99 10.44 -0.18 12.52
CA SER A 99 10.24 -0.59 13.92
C SER A 99 11.58 -0.59 14.66
N HIS A 100 11.58 -0.02 15.86
CA HIS A 100 12.74 -0.01 16.75
C HIS A 100 12.26 0.14 18.20
N PHE A 101 13.15 -0.11 19.14
CA PHE A 101 13.02 0.39 20.50
C PHE A 101 14.30 1.09 20.90
N HIS A 102 14.19 2.08 21.78
CA HIS A 102 15.33 2.81 22.29
C HIS A 102 15.80 2.16 23.60
N TYR A 103 17.09 1.85 23.69
CA TYR A 103 17.71 1.29 24.88
C TYR A 103 18.74 2.26 25.46
N ASP A 104 18.46 2.77 26.67
CA ASP A 104 19.41 3.54 27.46
C ASP A 104 20.13 2.61 28.45
N PRO A 105 21.42 2.28 28.25
CA PRO A 105 22.14 1.36 29.13
C PRO A 105 22.32 1.92 30.54
N VAL A 106 22.36 3.25 30.70
CA VAL A 106 22.31 3.93 32.00
C VAL A 106 21.54 5.23 31.84
N TRP A 107 20.47 5.39 32.61
CA TRP A 107 19.73 6.66 32.72
C TRP A 107 19.05 6.77 34.10
N TRP A 108 17.74 6.48 34.19
CA TRP A 108 17.02 6.36 35.47
C TRP A 108 17.19 4.99 36.13
N ASN A 109 17.79 4.03 35.42
CA ASN A 109 18.14 2.71 35.93
C ASN A 109 19.59 2.35 35.56
N THR A 110 20.11 1.30 36.19
CA THR A 110 21.38 0.68 35.84
C THR A 110 21.22 -0.27 34.65
N GLN A 111 22.32 -0.55 33.96
CA GLN A 111 22.36 -1.56 32.90
C GLN A 111 21.84 -2.92 33.37
N GLY A 112 22.25 -3.34 34.57
CA GLY A 112 21.80 -4.59 35.19
C GLY A 112 20.28 -4.59 35.44
N GLY A 113 19.74 -3.50 35.97
CA GLY A 113 18.30 -3.36 36.20
C GLY A 113 17.48 -3.46 34.91
N TYR A 114 17.93 -2.80 33.84
CA TYR A 114 17.25 -2.82 32.54
C TYR A 114 17.33 -4.19 31.86
N THR A 115 18.39 -4.98 32.11
CA THR A 115 18.62 -6.27 31.43
C THR A 115 18.17 -7.48 32.22
N SER A 116 17.85 -7.37 33.52
CA SER A 116 17.53 -8.56 34.34
C SER A 116 16.30 -8.46 35.23
N LEU A 117 15.84 -7.27 35.62
CA LEU A 117 14.87 -7.16 36.73
C LEU A 117 13.56 -6.45 36.41
N TRP A 118 13.44 -5.78 35.26
CA TRP A 118 12.39 -4.77 35.16
C TRP A 118 10.97 -5.33 35.01
N THR A 119 10.27 -5.36 36.14
CA THR A 119 8.82 -5.20 36.29
C THR A 119 8.62 -4.52 37.66
N GLU A 120 7.98 -3.35 37.68
CA GLU A 120 7.65 -2.67 38.96
C GLU A 120 6.68 -3.55 39.77
N ASP A 121 6.88 -3.70 41.07
CA ASP A 121 5.93 -4.36 41.98
C ASP A 121 5.62 -3.46 43.20
N PRO A 122 4.39 -2.92 43.33
CA PRO A 122 3.27 -3.07 42.40
C PRO A 122 3.55 -2.40 41.04
N PRO A 123 2.92 -2.83 39.94
CA PRO A 123 3.12 -2.23 38.62
C PRO A 123 2.81 -0.73 38.67
N GLY A 124 3.81 0.11 38.43
CA GLY A 124 3.61 1.54 38.23
C GLY A 124 3.29 1.86 36.78
N ASN A 125 3.41 3.14 36.42
CA ASN A 125 3.01 3.63 35.09
C ASN A 125 3.92 3.15 33.96
N CYS A 126 5.10 2.61 34.30
CA CYS A 126 6.08 2.20 33.32
C CYS A 126 5.83 0.74 32.93
N ARG A 127 5.04 0.55 31.86
CA ARG A 127 4.55 -0.77 31.37
C ARG A 127 5.55 -1.53 30.50
N GLN A 128 6.85 -1.27 30.59
CA GLN A 128 7.82 -2.05 29.80
C GLN A 128 8.53 -3.08 30.68
N THR A 129 8.84 -4.21 30.05
CA THR A 129 9.59 -5.32 30.63
C THR A 129 11.09 -5.09 30.43
N ASN A 130 11.96 -5.95 30.94
CA ASN A 130 13.39 -5.85 30.72
C ASN A 130 13.75 -5.86 29.21
N GLY A 131 14.88 -5.27 28.85
CA GLY A 131 15.29 -5.11 27.46
C GLY A 131 15.44 -6.42 26.68
N PHE A 132 15.82 -7.53 27.32
CA PHE A 132 15.93 -8.81 26.63
C PHE A 132 14.57 -9.40 26.27
N GLU A 133 13.53 -9.16 27.06
CA GLU A 133 12.16 -9.54 26.69
C GLU A 133 11.65 -8.73 25.48
N LEU A 134 12.04 -7.46 25.35
CA LEU A 134 11.75 -6.67 24.15
C LEU A 134 12.47 -7.25 22.92
N VAL A 135 13.78 -7.55 23.03
CA VAL A 135 14.55 -8.22 21.96
C VAL A 135 13.88 -9.53 21.56
N HIS A 136 13.52 -10.36 22.54
CA HIS A 136 12.83 -11.63 22.31
C HIS A 136 11.50 -11.43 21.57
N ALA A 137 10.67 -10.46 21.98
CA ALA A 137 9.41 -10.17 21.31
C ALA A 137 9.59 -9.74 19.84
N HIS A 138 10.58 -8.90 19.54
CA HIS A 138 10.90 -8.51 18.17
C HIS A 138 11.40 -9.69 17.33
N LEU A 139 12.23 -10.57 17.90
CA LEU A 139 12.70 -11.80 17.24
C LEU A 139 11.56 -12.78 16.95
N GLU A 140 10.64 -12.99 17.91
CA GLU A 140 9.47 -13.84 17.71
C GLU A 140 8.54 -13.27 16.63
N MET A 141 8.32 -11.95 16.62
CA MET A 141 7.54 -11.29 15.57
C MET A 141 8.20 -11.46 14.20
N ALA A 142 9.51 -11.23 14.08
CA ALA A 142 10.24 -11.42 12.82
C ALA A 142 10.28 -12.88 12.35
N ARG A 143 10.25 -13.85 13.27
CA ARG A 143 10.16 -15.28 12.91
C ARG A 143 8.79 -15.64 12.36
N ARG A 144 7.72 -15.04 12.90
CA ARG A 144 6.33 -15.30 12.50
C ARG A 144 5.91 -14.56 11.24
N GLU A 145 6.30 -13.30 11.12
CA GLU A 145 5.86 -12.36 10.08
C GLU A 145 7.08 -11.99 9.19
N PRO A 146 7.28 -12.63 8.02
CA PRO A 146 8.44 -12.42 7.16
C PRO A 146 8.64 -10.97 6.68
N GLU A 147 7.59 -10.18 6.63
CA GLU A 147 7.58 -8.76 6.29
C GLU A 147 8.06 -7.87 7.44
N TYR A 148 8.02 -8.36 8.68
CA TYR A 148 8.42 -7.57 9.84
C TYR A 148 9.93 -7.33 9.81
N LYS A 149 10.31 -6.06 9.98
CA LYS A 149 11.71 -5.59 10.05
C LYS A 149 11.85 -4.67 11.24
N PHE A 150 12.95 -4.83 11.96
CA PHE A 150 13.30 -3.97 13.07
C PHE A 150 14.80 -3.75 13.11
N VAL A 151 15.21 -2.69 13.80
CA VAL A 151 16.60 -2.42 14.16
C VAL A 151 16.73 -2.43 15.68
N LEU A 152 17.86 -2.97 16.16
CA LEU A 152 18.27 -3.03 17.56
C LEU A 152 19.34 -1.98 17.84
#